data_AF-A0A0N0AWR3-F1
#
_entry.id   AF-A0A0N0AWR3-F1
#
_cell.length_a   1.000
_cell.length_b   1.000
_cell.length_c   1.000
_cell.angle_alpha   90.00
_cell.angle_beta   90.00
_cell.angle_gamma   90.00
#
_symmetry.space_group_name_H-M   'P 1'
#
loop_
_entity.id
_entity.type
_entity.pdbx_description
1 polymer ?
#
loop_
_entity_poly.entity_id
_entity_poly.type
_entity_poly.pdbx_seq_one_letter_code
_entity_poly.pdbx_strand_id
1 'polypeptide(L)'
;MARPLPAPKTPLGHRRDGRPILPILGASPDDPSAQPGGEPAPAGTGVVVDQDTLARLLAREKDQGGRTAVKKLLGELGFEKPDELTTFVTAQREAQQAQLTEVERREQAAADATKAAEARERAAAARERAAVRRGALVALGASGDNLADAELLLTVTDDADEQTVADAAAALAQRRPELFGQPGQIKPPPAPGGSPAGGPPPRGNGQPKGGSGGLEMARRRGHIKAAE
;
A
#
# COMPACT_ATOMS: atom_id res chain seq x y z
N MET A 1 -81.76 34.89 -9.36
CA MET A 1 -82.20 36.19 -8.78
C MET A 1 -81.04 37.16 -8.87
N ALA A 2 -81.08 38.09 -9.81
CA ALA A 2 -80.03 39.10 -9.97
C ALA A 2 -80.22 40.19 -8.91
N ARG A 3 -79.22 40.40 -8.05
CA ARG A 3 -79.25 41.53 -7.10
C ARG A 3 -79.05 42.83 -7.91
N PRO A 4 -79.95 43.83 -7.79
CA PRO A 4 -79.75 45.10 -8.47
C PRO A 4 -78.49 45.78 -7.93
N LEU A 5 -77.61 46.21 -8.83
CA LEU A 5 -76.41 46.95 -8.46
C LEU A 5 -76.81 48.32 -7.87
N PRO A 6 -76.13 48.79 -6.82
CA PRO A 6 -76.42 50.09 -6.21
C PRO A 6 -76.14 51.23 -7.22
N ALA A 7 -76.96 52.28 -7.16
CA ALA A 7 -76.87 53.41 -8.08
C ALA A 7 -75.47 54.07 -8.04
N PRO A 8 -74.95 54.56 -9.18
CA PRO A 8 -73.53 54.93 -9.38
C PRO A 8 -73.02 56.03 -8.45
N LYS A 9 -73.92 56.82 -7.87
CA LYS A 9 -73.59 57.94 -6.96
C LYS A 9 -73.81 57.61 -5.49
N THR A 10 -74.15 56.36 -5.16
CA THR A 10 -74.35 55.92 -3.78
C THR A 10 -73.00 55.54 -3.19
N PRO A 11 -72.52 56.21 -2.12
CA PRO A 11 -71.26 55.85 -1.51
C PRO A 11 -71.37 54.45 -0.87
N LEU A 12 -70.40 53.58 -1.16
CA LEU A 12 -70.28 52.26 -0.52
C LEU A 12 -69.77 52.38 0.93
N GLY A 13 -69.13 53.49 1.25
CA GLY A 13 -68.57 53.80 2.57
C GLY A 13 -67.80 55.11 2.53
N HIS A 14 -67.13 55.47 3.62
CA HIS A 14 -66.27 56.65 3.69
C HIS A 14 -64.87 56.25 4.14
N ARG A 15 -63.85 56.92 3.59
CA ARG A 15 -62.46 56.75 4.01
C ARG A 15 -62.26 57.38 5.40
N ARG A 16 -61.12 57.10 6.06
CA ARG A 16 -60.74 57.72 7.34
C ARG A 16 -60.70 59.26 7.28
N ASP A 17 -60.49 59.81 6.10
CA ASP A 17 -60.43 61.25 5.84
C ASP A 17 -61.82 61.86 5.52
N GLY A 18 -62.90 61.10 5.73
CA GLY A 18 -64.29 61.54 5.53
C GLY A 18 -64.78 61.58 4.08
N ARG A 19 -63.94 61.22 3.09
CA ARG A 19 -64.34 61.22 1.67
C ARG A 19 -65.12 59.95 1.29
N PRO A 20 -66.22 60.06 0.51
CA PRO A 20 -67.00 58.89 0.09
C PRO A 20 -66.21 57.99 -0.86
N ILE A 21 -66.36 56.68 -0.68
CA ILE A 21 -65.85 55.63 -1.56
C ILE A 21 -66.97 55.29 -2.53
N LEU A 22 -66.78 55.61 -3.80
CA LEU A 22 -67.73 55.27 -4.86
C LEU A 22 -67.37 53.90 -5.45
N PRO A 23 -68.37 53.11 -5.90
CA PRO A 23 -68.12 51.85 -6.61
C PRO A 23 -67.30 52.11 -7.86
N ILE A 24 -66.24 51.32 -8.07
CA ILE A 24 -65.47 51.33 -9.32
C ILE A 24 -66.34 50.64 -10.38
N LEU A 25 -67.10 51.44 -11.12
CA LEU A 25 -67.78 50.98 -12.31
C LEU A 25 -66.71 50.81 -13.40
N GLY A 26 -66.57 49.59 -13.92
CA GLY A 26 -65.82 49.37 -15.15
C GLY A 26 -66.33 50.35 -16.21
N ALA A 27 -65.40 50.97 -16.93
CA ALA A 27 -65.62 52.09 -17.85
C ALA A 27 -66.95 51.94 -18.61
N SER A 28 -67.91 52.82 -18.28
CA SER A 28 -69.17 52.91 -19.01
C SER A 28 -68.86 53.43 -20.42
N PRO A 29 -69.43 52.84 -21.48
CA PRO A 29 -69.20 53.30 -22.85
C PRO A 29 -69.71 54.73 -23.13
N ASP A 30 -70.45 55.33 -22.18
CA ASP A 30 -70.96 56.70 -22.25
C ASP A 30 -70.07 57.73 -21.52
N ASP A 31 -68.88 57.34 -21.05
CA ASP A 31 -67.91 58.26 -20.44
C ASP A 31 -67.23 59.12 -21.53
N PRO A 32 -67.39 60.46 -21.53
CA PRO A 32 -66.74 61.33 -22.51
C PRO A 32 -65.20 61.30 -22.44
N SER A 33 -64.64 60.75 -21.35
CA SER A 33 -63.20 60.50 -21.19
C SER A 33 -62.68 59.34 -22.05
N ALA A 34 -63.58 58.53 -22.62
CA ALA A 34 -63.27 57.36 -23.47
C ALA A 34 -63.30 57.68 -24.98
N GLN A 35 -63.37 58.95 -25.39
CA GLN A 35 -63.21 59.32 -26.80
C GLN A 35 -61.72 59.37 -27.19
N PRO A 36 -61.28 58.65 -28.24
CA PRO A 36 -59.97 58.84 -28.82
C PRO A 36 -59.97 60.17 -29.60
N GLY A 37 -59.78 61.27 -28.87
CA GLY A 37 -59.55 62.60 -29.44
C GLY A 37 -58.21 62.63 -30.16
N GLY A 38 -58.27 62.73 -31.48
CA GLY A 38 -57.10 62.76 -32.34
C GLY A 38 -56.28 64.05 -32.19
N GLU A 39 -55.00 63.86 -31.90
CA GLU A 39 -53.91 64.71 -32.34
C GLU A 39 -52.87 63.80 -33.02
N PRO A 40 -52.36 64.13 -34.22
CA PRO A 40 -51.34 63.31 -34.87
C PRO A 40 -50.00 63.51 -34.15
N ALA A 41 -49.65 62.56 -33.29
CA ALA A 41 -48.29 62.42 -32.79
C ALA A 41 -47.33 62.13 -33.97
N PRO A 42 -46.11 62.69 -33.98
CA PRO A 42 -45.14 62.46 -35.05
C PRO A 42 -44.80 60.97 -35.10
N ALA A 43 -44.62 60.45 -36.31
CA ALA A 43 -44.31 59.06 -36.62
C ALA A 43 -43.06 58.56 -35.87
N GLY A 44 -43.26 58.10 -34.63
CA GLY A 44 -42.37 57.23 -33.90
C GLY A 44 -42.76 55.81 -34.23
N THR A 45 -41.85 55.07 -34.86
CA THR A 45 -41.91 53.65 -35.14
C THR A 45 -42.07 52.83 -33.85
N GLY A 46 -43.29 52.75 -33.33
CA GLY A 46 -43.65 51.82 -32.26
C GLY A 46 -43.73 50.41 -32.83
N VAL A 47 -42.63 49.66 -32.76
CA VAL A 47 -42.62 48.24 -33.10
C VAL A 47 -43.46 47.51 -32.05
N VAL A 48 -44.62 46.99 -32.45
CA VAL A 48 -45.40 46.06 -31.63
C VAL A 48 -44.63 44.74 -31.59
N VAL A 49 -43.92 44.50 -30.48
CA VAL A 49 -43.14 43.26 -30.27
C VAL A 49 -44.08 42.20 -29.72
N ASP A 50 -44.29 41.13 -30.48
CA ASP A 50 -45.06 39.95 -30.05
C ASP A 50 -44.31 39.18 -28.95
N GLN A 51 -45.04 38.47 -28.09
CA GLN A 51 -44.48 37.76 -26.95
C GLN A 51 -43.45 36.70 -27.37
N ASP A 52 -43.66 36.07 -28.52
CA ASP A 52 -42.71 35.14 -29.15
C ASP A 52 -41.41 35.82 -29.60
N THR A 53 -41.49 37.04 -30.12
CA THR A 53 -40.28 37.81 -30.48
C THR A 53 -39.50 38.24 -29.23
N LEU A 54 -40.19 38.54 -28.13
CA LEU A 54 -39.57 38.91 -26.87
C LEU A 54 -38.87 37.71 -26.20
N ALA A 55 -39.48 36.52 -26.24
CA ALA A 55 -38.87 35.28 -25.77
C ALA A 55 -37.59 34.94 -26.54
N ARG A 56 -37.58 35.12 -27.87
CA ARG A 56 -36.38 34.89 -28.70
C ARG A 56 -35.25 35.87 -28.41
N LEU A 57 -35.57 37.14 -28.14
CA LEU A 57 -34.57 38.14 -27.77
C LEU A 57 -33.94 37.82 -26.42
N LEU A 58 -34.75 37.48 -25.41
CA LEU A 58 -34.25 37.10 -24.10
C LEU A 58 -33.40 35.82 -24.13
N ALA A 59 -33.77 34.84 -24.95
CA ALA A 59 -32.96 33.64 -25.15
C ALA A 59 -31.59 33.97 -25.75
N ARG A 60 -31.55 34.81 -26.80
CA ARG A 60 -30.30 35.26 -27.42
C ARG A 60 -29.42 36.07 -26.46
N GLU A 61 -30.02 36.93 -25.65
CA GLU A 61 -29.29 37.73 -24.66
C GLU A 61 -28.67 36.84 -23.56
N LYS A 62 -29.42 35.84 -23.07
CA LYS A 62 -28.89 34.83 -22.14
C LYS A 62 -27.75 34.02 -22.75
N ASP A 63 -27.90 33.58 -23.99
CA ASP A 63 -26.85 32.82 -24.69
C ASP A 63 -25.58 33.66 -24.89
N GLN A 64 -25.73 34.95 -25.21
CA GLN A 64 -24.60 35.88 -25.35
C GLN A 64 -23.92 36.16 -24.01
N GLY A 65 -24.70 36.32 -22.93
CA GLY A 65 -24.18 36.45 -21.57
C GLY A 65 -23.41 35.21 -21.12
N GLY A 66 -23.95 34.01 -21.41
CA GLY A 66 -23.28 32.74 -21.13
C GLY A 66 -21.95 32.61 -21.89
N ARG A 67 -21.93 32.93 -23.18
CA ARG A 67 -20.70 32.89 -24.01
C ARG A 67 -19.65 33.88 -23.54
N THR A 68 -20.05 35.09 -23.15
CA THR A 68 -19.11 36.10 -22.62
C THR A 68 -18.56 35.70 -21.26
N ALA A 69 -19.37 35.11 -20.38
CA ALA A 69 -18.89 34.58 -19.09
C ALA A 69 -17.88 33.44 -19.30
N VAL A 70 -18.17 32.48 -20.18
CA VAL A 70 -17.24 31.38 -20.51
C VAL A 70 -15.93 31.92 -21.09
N LYS A 71 -15.99 32.92 -21.98
CA LYS A 71 -14.79 33.53 -22.57
C LYS A 71 -13.94 34.28 -21.53
N LYS A 72 -14.57 34.99 -20.57
CA LYS A 72 -13.86 35.62 -19.46
C LYS A 72 -13.16 34.59 -18.57
N LEU A 73 -13.86 33.52 -18.22
CA LEU A 73 -13.32 32.45 -17.38
C LEU A 73 -12.17 31.71 -18.08
N LEU A 74 -12.28 31.43 -19.38
CA LEU A 74 -11.17 30.90 -20.17
C LEU A 74 -9.96 31.85 -20.17
N GLY A 75 -10.19 33.15 -20.36
CA GLY A 75 -9.14 34.16 -20.30
C GLY A 75 -8.47 34.29 -18.92
N GLU A 76 -9.23 34.23 -17.82
CA GLU A 76 -8.70 34.21 -16.44
C GLU A 76 -7.85 32.98 -16.17
N LEU A 77 -8.23 31.83 -16.74
CA LEU A 77 -7.47 30.58 -16.66
C LEU A 77 -6.30 30.50 -17.66
N GLY A 78 -6.14 31.49 -18.54
CA GLY A 78 -5.07 31.56 -19.52
C GLY A 78 -5.28 30.71 -20.78
N PHE A 79 -6.50 30.23 -21.03
CA PHE A 79 -6.85 29.47 -22.23
C PHE A 79 -7.50 30.37 -23.28
N GLU A 80 -7.07 30.28 -24.54
CA GLU A 80 -7.69 31.05 -25.62
C GLU A 80 -8.95 30.37 -26.17
N LYS A 81 -8.99 29.03 -26.07
CA LYS A 81 -10.07 28.20 -26.60
C LYS A 81 -10.59 27.21 -25.55
N PRO A 82 -11.90 26.92 -25.55
CA PRO A 82 -12.46 25.89 -24.68
C PRO A 82 -11.86 24.50 -24.91
N ASP A 83 -11.42 24.21 -26.14
CA ASP A 83 -10.77 22.93 -26.49
C ASP A 83 -9.41 22.75 -25.81
N GLU A 84 -8.70 23.84 -25.50
CA GLU A 84 -7.41 23.80 -24.79
C GLU A 84 -7.62 23.43 -23.31
N LEU A 85 -8.70 23.94 -22.71
CA LEU A 85 -9.07 23.58 -21.34
C LEU A 85 -9.46 22.09 -21.24
N THR A 86 -10.24 21.57 -22.20
CA THR A 86 -10.65 20.17 -22.17
C THR A 86 -9.45 19.24 -22.33
N THR A 87 -8.57 19.53 -23.29
CA THR A 87 -7.32 18.77 -23.50
C THR A 87 -6.36 18.83 -22.32
N PHE A 88 -6.24 19.98 -21.66
CA PHE A 88 -5.44 20.11 -20.44
C PHE A 88 -6.01 19.24 -19.30
N VAL A 89 -7.32 19.32 -19.07
CA VAL A 89 -7.98 18.54 -18.01
C VAL A 89 -7.87 17.03 -18.28
N THR A 90 -8.01 16.58 -19.53
CA THR A 90 -7.81 15.17 -19.87
C THR A 90 -6.37 14.73 -19.65
N ALA A 91 -5.39 15.51 -20.13
CA ALA A 91 -3.97 15.20 -19.92
C ALA A 91 -3.59 15.19 -18.44
N GLN A 92 -4.15 16.10 -17.63
CA GLN A 92 -3.90 16.14 -16.20
C GLN A 92 -4.51 14.93 -15.49
N ARG A 93 -5.72 14.49 -15.88
CA ARG A 93 -6.32 13.26 -15.34
C ARG A 93 -5.52 12.02 -15.72
N GLU A 94 -5.08 11.91 -16.96
CA GLU A 94 -4.22 10.83 -17.42
C GLU A 94 -2.88 10.81 -16.67
N ALA A 95 -2.26 11.98 -16.46
CA ALA A 95 -1.02 12.08 -15.70
C ALA A 95 -1.21 11.70 -14.23
N GLN A 96 -2.30 12.12 -13.59
CA GLN A 96 -2.63 11.72 -12.22
C GLN A 96 -2.88 10.20 -12.13
N GLN A 97 -3.60 9.63 -13.09
CA GLN A 97 -3.87 8.20 -13.11
C GLN A 97 -2.59 7.38 -13.39
N ALA A 98 -1.71 7.87 -14.26
CA ALA A 98 -0.39 7.29 -14.49
C ALA A 98 0.50 7.38 -13.23
N GLN A 99 0.46 8.50 -12.49
CA GLN A 99 1.17 8.63 -11.22
C GLN A 99 0.65 7.67 -10.16
N LEU A 100 -0.68 7.53 -10.02
CA LEU A 100 -1.28 6.58 -9.10
C LEU A 100 -0.83 5.14 -9.43
N THR A 101 -0.87 4.75 -10.70
CA THR A 101 -0.44 3.40 -11.13
C THR A 101 1.07 3.16 -10.97
N GLU A 102 1.91 4.19 -11.07
CA GLU A 102 3.35 4.09 -10.80
C GLU A 102 3.63 3.96 -9.29
N VAL A 103 2.90 4.70 -8.46
CA VAL A 103 2.99 4.59 -6.99
C VAL A 103 2.56 3.19 -6.55
N GLU A 104 1.42 2.69 -7.05
CA GLU A 104 0.95 1.32 -6.79
C GLU A 104 2.00 0.27 -7.19
N ARG A 105 2.64 0.44 -8.36
CA ARG A 105 3.73 -0.46 -8.79
C ARG A 105 4.92 -0.44 -7.83
N ARG A 106 5.29 0.74 -7.32
CA ARG A 106 6.40 0.88 -6.36
C ARG A 106 6.06 0.29 -5.00
N GLU A 107 4.84 0.48 -4.53
CA GLU A 107 4.36 -0.12 -3.29
C GLU A 107 4.31 -1.64 -3.39
N GLN A 108 3.79 -2.18 -4.50
CA GLN A 108 3.81 -3.61 -4.79
C GLN A 108 5.25 -4.15 -4.80
N ALA A 109 6.17 -3.48 -5.48
CA ALA A 109 7.58 -3.88 -5.53
C ALA A 109 8.25 -3.84 -4.15
N ALA A 110 7.93 -2.85 -3.32
CA ALA A 110 8.42 -2.76 -1.94
C ALA A 110 7.84 -3.86 -1.05
N ALA A 111 6.54 -4.17 -1.20
CA ALA A 111 5.89 -5.26 -0.49
C ALA A 111 6.48 -6.64 -0.90
N ASP A 112 6.80 -6.83 -2.16
CA ASP A 112 7.41 -8.07 -2.64
C ASP A 112 8.87 -8.18 -2.19
N ALA A 113 9.61 -7.07 -2.17
CA ALA A 113 10.98 -7.03 -1.65
C ALA A 113 11.06 -7.34 -0.15
N THR A 114 10.13 -6.80 0.65
CA THR A 114 10.04 -7.08 2.09
C THR A 114 9.68 -8.55 2.34
N LYS A 115 8.68 -9.09 1.65
CA LYS A 115 8.36 -10.54 1.71
C LYS A 115 9.54 -11.43 1.33
N ALA A 116 10.29 -11.05 0.29
CA ALA A 116 11.47 -11.80 -0.14
C ALA A 116 12.60 -11.73 0.90
N ALA A 117 12.80 -10.58 1.55
CA ALA A 117 13.76 -10.43 2.64
C ALA A 117 13.37 -11.28 3.86
N GLU A 118 12.11 -11.18 4.30
CA GLU A 118 11.59 -12.01 5.41
C GLU A 118 11.73 -13.50 5.13
N ALA A 119 11.47 -13.95 3.89
CA ALA A 119 11.63 -15.34 3.51
C ALA A 119 13.09 -15.79 3.59
N ARG A 120 14.04 -14.93 3.20
CA ARG A 120 15.48 -15.22 3.31
C ARG A 120 15.92 -15.30 4.77
N GLU A 121 15.46 -14.38 5.62
CA GLU A 121 15.76 -14.39 7.05
C GLU A 121 15.19 -15.62 7.74
N ARG A 122 13.92 -15.98 7.48
CA ARG A 122 13.31 -17.21 8.00
C ARG A 122 14.08 -18.46 7.55
N ALA A 123 14.51 -18.51 6.28
CA ALA A 123 15.32 -19.62 5.78
C ALA A 123 16.71 -19.69 6.43
N ALA A 124 17.35 -18.55 6.70
CA ALA A 124 18.62 -18.50 7.41
C ALA A 124 18.48 -18.95 8.87
N ALA A 125 17.48 -18.44 9.58
CA ALA A 125 17.18 -18.84 10.96
C ALA A 125 16.85 -20.34 11.06
N ALA A 126 16.10 -20.89 10.11
CA ALA A 126 15.81 -22.33 10.08
C ALA A 126 17.08 -23.17 9.88
N ARG A 127 18.01 -22.72 9.03
CA ARG A 127 19.30 -23.41 8.82
C ARG A 127 20.19 -23.36 10.05
N GLU A 128 20.25 -22.21 10.72
CA GLU A 128 21.00 -22.05 11.96
C GLU A 128 20.46 -22.98 13.06
N ARG A 129 19.15 -22.98 13.29
CA ARG A 129 18.49 -23.88 14.25
C ARG A 129 18.73 -25.36 13.92
N ALA A 130 18.65 -25.73 12.64
CA ALA A 130 18.98 -27.09 12.20
C ALA A 130 20.45 -27.44 12.49
N ALA A 131 21.38 -26.50 12.27
CA ALA A 131 22.79 -26.69 12.56
C ALA A 131 23.07 -26.83 14.07
N VAL A 132 22.42 -26.04 14.92
CA VAL A 132 22.51 -26.15 16.39
C VAL A 132 22.03 -27.52 16.86
N ARG A 133 20.84 -27.96 16.41
CA ARG A 133 20.29 -29.30 16.73
C ARG A 133 21.22 -30.42 16.29
N ARG A 134 21.73 -30.35 15.07
CA ARG A 134 22.73 -31.30 14.54
C ARG A 134 24.00 -31.31 15.35
N GLY A 135 24.52 -30.12 15.68
CA GLY A 135 25.73 -29.97 16.49
C GLY A 135 25.61 -30.63 17.85
N ALA A 136 24.48 -30.44 18.54
CA ALA A 136 24.21 -31.08 19.83
C ALA A 136 24.17 -32.61 19.73
N LEU A 137 23.51 -33.16 18.71
CA LEU A 137 23.42 -34.61 18.50
C LEU A 137 24.78 -35.23 18.12
N VAL A 138 25.52 -34.58 17.23
CA VAL A 138 26.87 -35.01 16.81
C VAL A 138 27.85 -34.94 17.99
N ALA A 139 27.76 -33.92 18.83
CA ALA A 139 28.60 -33.80 20.03
C ALA A 139 28.39 -34.97 21.01
N LEU A 140 27.19 -35.58 21.01
CA LEU A 140 26.87 -36.77 21.79
C LEU A 140 27.25 -38.09 21.08
N GLY A 141 27.74 -38.04 19.84
CA GLY A 141 28.23 -39.21 19.09
C GLY A 141 27.27 -39.74 18.02
N ALA A 142 26.13 -39.07 17.77
CA ALA A 142 25.25 -39.47 16.67
C ALA A 142 25.94 -39.24 15.31
N SER A 143 25.86 -40.20 14.40
CA SER A 143 26.48 -40.14 13.07
C SER A 143 25.71 -40.96 12.05
N GLY A 144 25.88 -40.63 10.75
CA GLY A 144 25.25 -41.37 9.65
C GLY A 144 23.74 -41.44 9.77
N ASP A 145 23.18 -42.63 9.55
CA ASP A 145 21.73 -42.88 9.63
C ASP A 145 21.18 -42.64 11.05
N ASN A 146 21.99 -42.93 12.08
CA ASN A 146 21.60 -42.70 13.47
C ASN A 146 21.45 -41.20 13.80
N LEU A 147 22.19 -40.32 13.11
CA LEU A 147 22.00 -38.87 13.23
C LEU A 147 20.67 -38.43 12.65
N ALA A 148 20.30 -38.95 11.47
CA ALA A 148 19.02 -38.64 10.85
C ALA A 148 17.85 -39.15 11.72
N ASP A 149 17.96 -40.36 12.28
CA ASP A 149 16.97 -40.91 13.19
C ASP A 149 16.90 -40.12 14.51
N ALA A 150 18.04 -39.68 15.05
CA ALA A 150 18.07 -38.85 16.24
C ALA A 150 17.46 -37.46 16.00
N GLU A 151 17.65 -36.85 14.83
CA GLU A 151 16.99 -35.61 14.44
C GLU A 151 15.46 -35.75 14.42
N LEU A 152 14.93 -36.86 13.90
CA LEU A 152 13.49 -37.13 13.85
C LEU A 152 12.87 -37.39 15.23
N LEU A 153 13.65 -37.90 16.17
CA LEU A 153 13.19 -38.27 17.51
C LEU A 153 13.41 -37.17 18.55
N LEU A 154 14.16 -36.12 18.21
CA LEU A 154 14.44 -34.99 19.10
C LEU A 154 13.17 -34.13 19.26
N THR A 155 12.51 -34.26 20.40
CA THR A 155 11.30 -33.48 20.72
C THR A 155 11.66 -32.15 21.37
N VAL A 156 11.87 -31.12 20.56
CA VAL A 156 12.20 -29.76 21.02
C VAL A 156 11.43 -28.74 20.20
N THR A 157 10.97 -27.67 20.83
CA THR A 157 10.29 -26.56 20.15
C THR A 157 11.26 -25.81 19.25
N ASP A 158 10.79 -25.26 18.12
CA ASP A 158 11.66 -24.59 17.15
C ASP A 158 12.35 -23.32 17.68
N ASP A 159 11.85 -22.71 18.75
CA ASP A 159 12.42 -21.54 19.41
C ASP A 159 13.16 -21.88 20.72
N ALA A 160 13.48 -23.16 20.95
CA ALA A 160 14.25 -23.56 22.12
C ALA A 160 15.69 -23.01 22.05
N ASP A 161 16.22 -22.59 23.19
CA ASP A 161 17.62 -22.17 23.31
C ASP A 161 18.59 -23.35 23.19
N GLU A 162 19.87 -23.03 22.99
CA GLU A 162 20.93 -24.03 22.81
C GLU A 162 21.01 -25.01 23.99
N GLN A 163 20.78 -24.52 25.21
CA GLN A 163 20.82 -25.34 26.43
C GLN A 163 19.66 -26.35 26.45
N THR A 164 18.44 -25.92 26.15
CA THR A 164 17.27 -26.80 26.07
C THR A 164 17.45 -27.87 24.98
N VAL A 165 18.05 -27.51 23.84
CA VAL A 165 18.39 -28.46 22.78
C VAL A 165 19.40 -29.49 23.28
N ALA A 166 20.45 -29.06 23.99
CA ALA A 166 21.45 -29.95 24.57
C ALA A 166 20.87 -30.90 25.64
N ASP A 167 20.03 -30.38 26.53
CA ASP A 167 19.38 -31.16 27.58
C ASP A 167 18.44 -32.21 27.00
N ALA A 168 17.65 -31.84 25.98
CA ALA A 168 16.77 -32.77 25.29
C ALA A 168 17.55 -33.84 24.51
N ALA A 169 18.67 -33.48 23.88
CA ALA A 169 19.56 -34.41 23.21
C ALA A 169 20.19 -35.39 24.21
N ALA A 170 20.60 -34.92 25.39
CA ALA A 170 21.11 -35.78 26.47
C ALA A 170 20.02 -36.73 27.01
N ALA A 171 18.78 -36.25 27.18
CA ALA A 171 17.66 -37.08 27.57
C ALA A 171 17.33 -38.15 26.52
N LEU A 172 17.46 -37.82 25.22
CA LEU A 172 17.30 -38.78 24.13
C LEU A 172 18.42 -39.83 24.16
N ALA A 173 19.66 -39.44 24.42
CA ALA A 173 20.79 -40.36 24.55
C ALA A 173 20.63 -41.34 25.72
N GLN A 174 20.04 -40.90 26.84
CA GLN A 174 19.71 -41.80 27.95
C GLN A 174 18.64 -42.82 27.58
N ARG A 175 17.64 -42.42 26.79
CA ARG A 175 16.54 -43.30 26.38
C ARG A 175 16.93 -44.27 25.26
N ARG A 176 17.84 -43.85 24.38
CA ARG A 176 18.23 -44.57 23.16
C ARG A 176 19.74 -44.45 22.91
N PRO A 177 20.57 -45.11 23.74
CA PRO A 177 22.02 -45.02 23.62
C PRO A 177 22.55 -45.55 22.27
N GLU A 178 21.84 -46.49 21.64
CA GLU A 178 22.19 -47.08 20.34
C GLU A 178 22.31 -46.03 19.21
N LEU A 179 21.60 -44.91 19.32
CA LEU A 179 21.65 -43.82 18.33
C LEU A 179 22.92 -42.95 18.44
N PHE A 180 23.56 -42.95 19.61
CA PHE A 180 24.67 -42.05 19.93
C PHE A 180 26.01 -42.77 19.98
N GLY A 181 26.03 -44.07 19.63
CA GLY A 181 27.24 -44.84 19.39
C GLY A 181 28.34 -44.60 20.42
N GLN A 182 28.28 -45.30 21.55
CA GLN A 182 29.54 -45.87 22.02
C GLN A 182 29.84 -47.03 21.07
N PRO A 183 30.87 -46.98 20.19
CA PRO A 183 31.58 -48.23 19.96
C PRO A 183 31.98 -48.64 21.37
N GLY A 184 31.33 -49.69 21.89
CA GLY A 184 31.77 -50.29 23.14
C GLY A 184 33.28 -50.34 23.04
N GLN A 185 33.98 -49.77 24.02
CA GLN A 185 35.35 -50.17 24.22
C GLN A 185 35.26 -51.68 24.46
N ILE A 186 35.32 -52.45 23.37
CA ILE A 186 35.65 -53.83 23.39
C ILE A 186 37.09 -53.78 23.84
N LYS A 187 37.28 -53.70 25.16
CA LYS A 187 38.54 -54.05 25.79
C LYS A 187 38.75 -55.48 25.31
N PRO A 188 39.65 -55.73 24.35
CA PRO A 188 39.87 -57.09 23.91
C PRO A 188 40.19 -57.88 25.18
N PRO A 189 39.62 -59.10 25.36
CA PRO A 189 40.00 -59.92 26.49
C PRO A 189 41.53 -59.99 26.52
N PRO A 190 42.18 -59.89 27.69
CA PRO A 190 43.63 -60.01 27.76
C PRO A 190 43.99 -61.30 27.05
N ALA A 191 44.75 -61.19 25.96
CA ALA A 191 45.16 -62.35 25.19
C ALA A 191 45.81 -63.35 26.17
N PRO A 192 45.48 -64.64 26.11
CA PRO A 192 46.12 -65.64 26.96
C PRO A 192 47.63 -65.54 26.74
N GLY A 193 48.35 -65.25 27.83
CA GLY A 193 49.79 -65.03 27.82
C GLY A 193 50.52 -66.31 27.46
N GLY A 194 50.75 -66.50 26.17
CA GLY A 194 51.57 -67.57 25.60
C GLY A 194 52.65 -66.96 24.71
N SER A 195 53.68 -66.39 25.32
CA SER A 195 54.89 -65.97 24.61
C SER A 195 55.89 -67.13 24.57
N PRO A 196 56.28 -67.67 23.41
CA PRO A 196 57.62 -68.22 23.26
C PRO A 196 58.61 -67.05 23.13
N ALA A 197 59.67 -67.12 23.94
CA ALA A 197 60.75 -66.15 23.97
C ALA A 197 61.36 -65.94 22.57
N GLY A 198 61.19 -64.75 22.01
CA GLY A 198 61.70 -64.41 20.68
C GLY A 198 61.22 -63.04 20.21
N GLY A 199 61.52 -62.00 20.99
CA GLY A 199 61.20 -60.63 20.58
C GLY A 199 61.99 -60.20 19.34
N PRO A 200 61.37 -59.55 18.33
CA PRO A 200 62.09 -58.94 17.23
C PRO A 200 62.99 -57.80 17.73
N PRO A 201 64.13 -57.50 17.07
CA PRO A 201 65.06 -56.48 17.55
C PRO A 201 64.36 -55.11 17.64
N PRO A 202 64.72 -54.29 18.65
CA PRO A 202 64.08 -53.00 18.87
C PRO A 202 64.25 -52.12 17.63
N ARG A 203 63.13 -51.77 16.99
CA ARG A 203 63.11 -50.70 15.99
C ARG A 203 63.49 -49.42 16.72
N GLY A 204 64.62 -48.82 16.32
CA GLY A 204 65.14 -47.61 16.91
C GLY A 204 64.06 -46.54 17.05
N ASN A 205 64.01 -45.93 18.23
CA ASN A 205 63.20 -44.76 18.54
C ASN A 205 63.63 -43.60 17.64
N GLY A 206 63.01 -43.50 16.47
CA GLY A 206 63.35 -42.52 15.46
C GLY A 206 62.27 -42.43 14.40
N GLN A 207 61.00 -42.46 14.77
CA GLN A 207 59.99 -41.88 13.88
C GLN A 207 60.14 -40.36 13.94
N PRO A 208 60.56 -39.69 12.86
CA PRO A 208 60.56 -38.23 12.85
C PRO A 208 59.12 -37.76 13.04
N LYS A 209 58.89 -36.94 14.08
CA LYS A 209 57.61 -36.26 14.29
C LYS A 209 57.21 -35.57 12.99
N GLY A 210 56.03 -35.90 12.46
CA GLY A 210 55.50 -35.25 11.27
C GLY A 210 55.58 -33.73 11.41
N GLY A 211 56.27 -33.07 10.48
CA GLY A 211 56.52 -31.62 10.51
C GLY A 211 57.93 -31.18 10.91
N SER A 212 58.81 -32.09 11.38
CA SER A 212 60.18 -31.72 11.76
C SER A 212 61.03 -31.20 10.58
N GLY A 213 60.87 -31.78 9.39
CA GLY A 213 61.58 -31.33 8.18
C GLY A 213 61.15 -29.93 7.73
N GLY A 214 59.86 -29.58 7.92
CA GLY A 214 59.35 -28.24 7.63
C GLY A 214 59.90 -27.19 8.59
N LEU A 215 60.01 -27.53 9.87
CA LEU A 215 60.61 -26.70 10.91
C LEU A 215 62.11 -26.45 10.67
N GLU A 216 62.88 -27.46 10.27
CA GLU A 216 64.29 -27.27 9.91
C GLU A 216 64.49 -26.41 8.67
N MET A 217 63.64 -26.60 7.65
CA MET A 217 63.66 -25.76 6.44
C MET A 217 63.30 -24.30 6.75
N ALA A 218 62.30 -24.07 7.61
CA ALA A 218 61.91 -22.72 8.02
C ALA A 218 62.98 -22.05 8.90
N ARG A 219 63.73 -22.80 9.72
CA ARG A 219 64.92 -22.30 10.43
C ARG A 219 66.06 -21.94 9.48
N ARG A 220 66.39 -22.81 8.51
CA ARG A 220 67.43 -22.53 7.49
C ARG A 220 67.09 -21.30 6.64
N ARG A 221 65.81 -21.06 6.39
CA ARG A 221 65.32 -19.91 5.60
C ARG A 221 65.07 -18.66 6.44
N GLY A 222 65.34 -18.70 7.74
CA GLY A 222 65.23 -17.54 8.63
C GLY A 222 63.79 -17.12 8.98
N HIS A 223 62.79 -17.97 8.73
CA HIS A 223 61.38 -17.68 9.02
C HIS A 223 61.00 -17.91 10.49
N ILE A 224 61.90 -18.48 11.29
CA ILE A 224 61.73 -18.69 12.73
C ILE A 224 63.04 -18.37 13.44
N LYS A 225 62.98 -17.45 14.41
CA LYS A 225 64.10 -17.15 15.32
C LYS A 225 64.30 -18.35 16.23
N ALA A 226 65.53 -18.86 16.34
CA ALA A 226 65.86 -19.84 17.38
C ALA A 226 65.65 -19.15 18.74
N ALA A 227 64.85 -19.77 19.61
CA ALA A 227 64.75 -19.34 21.00
C ALA A 227 66.08 -19.64 21.70
N GLU A 228 66.66 -18.62 22.35
CA GLU A 228 67.74 -18.77 23.33
C GLU A 228 67.26 -19.56 24.56
#